data_AF-A0A533Y3X1-F1
#
_entry.id   AF-A0A533Y3X1-F1
#
_cell.length_a   1.000
_cell.length_b   1.000
_cell.length_c   1.000
_cell.angle_alpha   90.00
_cell.angle_beta   90.00
_cell.angle_gamma   90.00
#
_symmetry.space_group_name_H-M   'P 1'
#
loop_
_entity.id
_entity.type
_entity.pdbx_description
1 polymer ?
#
loop_
_entity_poly.entity_id
_entity_poly.type
_entity_poly.pdbx_seq_one_letter_code
_entity_poly.pdbx_strand_id
1 'polypeptide(L)'
;MTRKILQPFRISAAVFYTYAVPGENGGKNTYTGDVVNTRLIFEHILNDKTGFGYNIEVSTLHGLTWRADGHDINAGQRNGFTIIGVEPALQWNFSQNWLVAVGCLFTVAGQNATNSTYPNLSVFWMWDKSGKITMR
;
A
#
# COMPACT_ATOMS: atom_id res chain seq x y z
N MET A 1 7.64 1.00 -8.88
CA MET A 1 8.01 1.71 -7.63
C MET A 1 9.35 2.38 -7.85
N THR A 2 9.53 3.59 -7.34
CA THR A 2 10.81 4.30 -7.31
C THR A 2 11.25 4.52 -5.86
N ARG A 3 12.55 4.56 -5.63
CA ARG A 3 13.15 4.70 -4.30
C ARG A 3 14.43 5.51 -4.41
N LYS A 4 14.57 6.52 -3.55
CA LYS A 4 15.79 7.31 -3.40
C LYS A 4 16.27 7.21 -1.97
N ILE A 5 17.56 6.96 -1.81
CA ILE A 5 18.22 6.82 -0.51
C ILE A 5 19.06 8.07 -0.29
N LEU A 6 18.82 8.73 0.83
CA LEU A 6 19.44 9.96 1.29
C LEU A 6 19.80 9.77 2.76
N GLN A 7 20.79 8.91 3.04
CA GLN A 7 21.10 8.43 4.39
C GLN A 7 21.16 9.58 5.42
N PRO A 8 20.45 9.46 6.57
CA PRO A 8 19.75 8.29 7.11
C PRO A 8 18.30 8.11 6.62
N PHE A 9 17.86 8.91 5.65
CA PHE A 9 16.50 8.91 5.13
C PHE A 9 16.35 8.09 3.85
N ARG A 10 15.12 7.64 3.60
CA ARG A 10 14.71 7.02 2.35
C ARG A 10 13.35 7.54 1.94
N ILE A 11 13.20 7.84 0.66
CA ILE A 11 11.94 8.29 0.07
C ILE A 11 11.56 7.27 -0.99
N SER A 12 10.37 6.71 -0.86
CA SER A 12 9.83 5.75 -1.82
C SER A 12 8.50 6.25 -2.37
N ALA A 13 8.26 6.06 -3.66
CA ALA A 13 6.99 6.41 -4.29
C ALA A 13 6.53 5.30 -5.22
N ALA A 14 5.22 5.06 -5.27
CA ALA A 14 4.63 4.07 -6.15
C ALA A 14 3.23 4.49 -6.61
N VAL A 15 2.88 4.04 -7.82
CA VAL A 15 1.53 4.08 -8.35
C VAL A 15 1.21 2.65 -8.79
N PHE A 16 0.06 2.15 -8.36
CA PHE A 16 -0.46 0.84 -8.72
C PHE A 16 -1.82 1.03 -9.38
N TYR A 17 -2.05 0.30 -10.46
CA TYR A 17 -3.36 0.10 -11.02
C TYR A 17 -3.76 -1.35 -10.75
N THR A 18 -4.98 -1.53 -10.23
CA THR A 18 -5.53 -2.83 -9.88
C THR A 18 -6.79 -3.05 -10.70
N TYR A 19 -6.71 -4.04 -11.59
CA TYR A 19 -7.88 -4.58 -12.30
C TYR A 19 -8.70 -5.45 -11.36
N ALA A 20 -9.99 -5.18 -11.25
CA ALA A 20 -10.90 -5.97 -10.43
C ALA A 20 -11.47 -7.16 -11.23
N VAL A 21 -11.04 -8.38 -10.91
CA VAL A 21 -11.57 -9.59 -11.56
C VAL A 21 -13.09 -9.69 -11.34
N PRO A 22 -13.89 -10.09 -12.36
CA PRO A 22 -15.33 -10.29 -12.21
C PRO A 22 -15.65 -11.29 -11.10
N GLY A 23 -16.67 -10.98 -10.30
CA GLY A 23 -17.25 -11.89 -9.32
C GLY A 23 -18.57 -12.49 -9.79
N GLU A 24 -19.22 -13.26 -8.92
CA GLU A 24 -20.53 -13.86 -9.16
C GLU A 24 -21.38 -13.73 -7.88
N ASN A 25 -22.65 -13.37 -8.04
CA ASN A 25 -23.62 -13.38 -6.95
C ASN A 25 -25.02 -13.72 -7.46
N GLY A 26 -25.56 -14.87 -7.06
CA GLY A 26 -26.92 -15.30 -7.39
C GLY A 26 -27.14 -15.60 -8.88
N GLY A 27 -26.17 -16.21 -9.54
CA GLY A 27 -26.14 -16.53 -10.97
C GLY A 27 -25.83 -15.33 -11.87
N LYS A 28 -25.40 -14.20 -11.31
CA LYS A 28 -25.12 -12.97 -12.07
C LYS A 28 -23.67 -12.52 -11.86
N ASN A 29 -23.03 -12.13 -12.96
CA ASN A 29 -21.69 -11.55 -12.90
C ASN A 29 -21.72 -10.20 -12.17
N THR A 30 -20.77 -10.00 -11.27
CA THR A 30 -20.57 -8.75 -10.54
C THR A 30 -19.29 -8.09 -11.00
N TYR A 31 -19.38 -6.80 -11.32
CA TYR A 31 -18.29 -5.98 -11.82
C TYR A 31 -18.15 -4.76 -10.90
N THR A 32 -17.01 -4.65 -10.21
CA THR A 32 -16.63 -3.47 -9.42
C THR A 32 -15.68 -2.59 -10.23
N GLY A 33 -15.60 -1.30 -9.91
CA GLY A 33 -14.61 -0.42 -10.55
C GLY A 33 -13.18 -0.86 -10.28
N ASP A 34 -12.29 -0.58 -11.24
CA ASP A 34 -10.85 -0.73 -11.04
C ASP A 34 -10.33 0.34 -10.07
N VAL A 35 -9.11 0.15 -9.57
CA VAL A 35 -8.56 1.03 -8.53
C VAL A 35 -7.18 1.52 -8.89
N VAL A 36 -6.94 2.82 -8.67
CA VAL A 36 -5.59 3.41 -8.69
C VAL A 36 -5.17 3.69 -7.24
N ASN A 37 -4.02 3.16 -6.84
CA ASN A 37 -3.40 3.44 -5.56
C ASN A 37 -2.10 4.22 -5.76
N THR A 38 -1.91 5.31 -5.03
CA THR A 38 -0.62 6.01 -4.98
C THR A 38 -0.07 5.95 -3.56
N ARG A 39 1.25 5.81 -3.42
CA ARG A 39 1.95 5.72 -2.14
C ARG A 39 3.18 6.61 -2.17
N LEU A 40 3.36 7.42 -1.15
CA LEU A 40 4.58 8.20 -0.89
C LEU A 40 5.03 7.93 0.54
N ILE A 41 6.24 7.41 0.69
CA ILE A 41 6.75 6.91 1.98
C ILE A 41 8.04 7.67 2.30
N PHE A 42 8.08 8.23 3.51
CA PHE A 42 9.26 8.86 4.10
C PHE A 42 9.74 8.01 5.27
N GLU A 43 10.96 7.52 5.18
CA GLU A 43 11.52 6.57 6.15
C GLU A 43 12.77 7.17 6.78
N HIS A 44 12.93 6.97 8.08
CA HIS A 44 14.15 7.28 8.81
C HIS A 44 14.70 6.00 9.43
N ILE A 45 15.91 5.62 8.99
CA ILE A 45 16.61 4.45 9.52
C ILE A 45 17.40 4.87 10.75
N LEU A 46 17.03 4.33 11.91
CA LEU A 46 17.62 4.66 13.19
C LEU A 46 18.82 3.78 13.53
N ASN A 47 18.80 2.53 13.06
CA ASN A 47 19.88 1.58 13.33
C ASN A 47 20.07 0.62 12.16
N ASP A 48 21.10 0.85 11.37
CA ASP A 48 21.46 0.02 10.21
C ASP A 48 21.79 -1.43 10.58
N LYS A 49 22.22 -1.72 11.83
CA LYS A 49 22.57 -3.09 12.25
C LYS A 49 21.32 -3.96 12.43
N THR A 50 20.27 -3.39 13.01
CA THR A 50 18.98 -4.07 13.22
C THR A 50 18.00 -3.81 12.08
N GLY A 51 18.34 -2.91 11.16
CA GLY A 51 17.41 -2.37 10.17
C GLY A 51 16.24 -1.62 10.82
N PHE A 52 16.38 -1.18 12.07
CA PHE A 52 15.27 -0.53 12.75
C PHE A 52 15.06 0.87 12.17
N GLY A 53 13.82 1.18 11.83
CA GLY A 53 13.40 2.49 11.38
C GLY A 53 11.91 2.71 11.60
N TYR A 54 11.50 3.95 11.41
CA TYR A 54 10.09 4.32 11.35
C TYR A 54 9.84 5.06 10.04
N ASN A 55 8.58 5.07 9.63
CA ASN A 55 8.17 5.80 8.45
C ASN A 55 6.79 6.44 8.63
N ILE A 56 6.54 7.40 7.76
CA ILE A 56 5.21 7.92 7.47
C ILE A 56 4.95 7.67 6.00
N GLU A 57 3.82 7.04 5.72
CA GLU A 57 3.28 6.86 4.39
C GLU A 57 2.04 7.73 4.19
N VAL A 58 1.99 8.43 3.06
CA VAL A 58 0.77 9.01 2.52
C VAL A 58 0.31 8.11 1.38
N SER A 59 -0.91 7.59 1.49
CA SER A 59 -1.50 6.67 0.53
C SER A 59 -2.80 7.25 0.01
N THR A 60 -3.04 7.17 -1.30
CA THR A 60 -4.34 7.49 -1.89
C THR A 60 -4.93 6.26 -2.55
N LEU A 61 -6.24 6.10 -2.45
CA LEU A 61 -6.97 5.04 -3.13
C LEU A 61 -8.13 5.68 -3.89
N HIS A 62 -8.13 5.48 -5.20
CA HIS A 62 -9.12 6.05 -6.11
C HIS A 62 -9.83 4.92 -6.86
N GLY A 63 -11.11 4.72 -6.55
CA GLY A 63 -11.98 3.80 -7.28
C GLY A 63 -12.52 4.46 -8.54
N LEU A 64 -12.22 3.87 -9.68
CA LEU A 64 -12.59 4.36 -10.99
C LEU A 64 -14.07 4.07 -11.27
N THR A 65 -14.67 4.92 -12.09
CA THR A 65 -16.03 4.75 -12.63
C THR A 65 -16.06 3.91 -13.90
N TRP A 66 -14.94 3.25 -14.23
CA TRP A 66 -14.78 2.40 -15.39
C TRP A 66 -13.88 1.21 -15.04
N ARG A 67 -13.84 0.23 -15.96
CA ARG A 67 -12.99 -0.94 -15.89
C ARG A 67 -12.24 -1.15 -17.21
N ALA A 68 -11.03 -1.71 -17.18
CA ALA A 68 -10.24 -1.95 -18.39
C ALA A 68 -10.88 -2.96 -19.35
N ASP A 69 -11.74 -3.85 -18.85
CA ASP A 69 -12.49 -4.81 -19.66
C ASP A 69 -13.79 -4.23 -20.26
N GLY A 70 -14.10 -2.95 -20.01
CA GLY A 70 -15.22 -2.24 -20.61
C GLY A 70 -16.61 -2.62 -20.09
N HIS A 71 -16.73 -3.50 -19.11
CA HIS A 71 -18.03 -3.87 -18.53
C HIS A 71 -18.57 -2.77 -17.62
N ASP A 72 -19.88 -2.58 -17.63
CA ASP A 72 -20.57 -1.67 -16.73
C ASP A 72 -20.42 -2.10 -15.27
N ILE A 73 -20.05 -1.15 -14.41
CA ILE A 73 -19.92 -1.39 -12.97
C ILE A 73 -21.31 -1.58 -12.37
N ASN A 74 -21.57 -2.77 -11.85
CA ASN A 74 -22.86 -3.15 -11.28
C ASN A 74 -22.78 -3.54 -9.79
N ALA A 75 -21.60 -3.47 -9.16
CA ALA A 75 -21.39 -3.79 -7.74
C ALA A 75 -20.39 -2.83 -7.07
N GLY A 76 -20.41 -2.78 -5.73
CA GLY A 76 -19.51 -1.94 -4.93
C GLY A 76 -19.77 -0.43 -5.08
N GLN A 77 -18.71 0.36 -5.03
CA GLN A 77 -18.75 1.83 -5.14
C GLN A 77 -18.95 2.26 -6.60
N ARG A 78 -20.19 2.18 -7.10
CA ARG A 78 -20.53 2.41 -8.52
C ARG A 78 -20.18 3.80 -9.05
N ASN A 79 -20.20 4.81 -8.18
CA ASN A 79 -19.87 6.20 -8.52
C ASN A 79 -18.40 6.54 -8.23
N GLY A 80 -17.56 5.53 -8.03
CA GLY A 80 -16.18 5.70 -7.61
C GLY A 80 -16.06 6.17 -6.16
N PHE A 81 -14.81 6.28 -5.71
CA PHE A 81 -14.46 6.83 -4.41
C PHE A 81 -13.05 7.37 -4.44
N THR A 82 -12.71 8.25 -3.51
CA THR A 82 -11.34 8.70 -3.29
C THR A 82 -11.08 8.78 -1.81
N ILE A 83 -10.02 8.16 -1.33
CA ILE A 83 -9.57 8.32 0.05
C ILE A 83 -8.09 8.67 0.07
N ILE A 84 -7.71 9.47 1.06
CA ILE A 84 -6.33 9.83 1.39
C ILE A 84 -6.10 9.36 2.82
N GLY A 85 -5.09 8.54 3.02
CA GLY A 85 -4.69 8.03 4.31
C GLY A 85 -3.26 8.38 4.65
N VAL A 86 -2.99 8.44 5.95
CA VAL A 86 -1.66 8.60 6.52
C VAL A 86 -1.37 7.41 7.44
N GLU A 87 -0.28 6.71 7.20
CA GLU A 87 0.16 5.53 7.95
C GLU A 87 1.51 5.81 8.62
N PRO A 88 1.55 6.02 9.94
CA PRO A 88 2.76 5.81 10.70
C PRO A 88 3.06 4.30 10.80
N ALA A 89 4.32 3.92 10.56
CA ALA A 89 4.75 2.54 10.71
C ALA A 89 6.16 2.42 11.32
N LEU A 90 6.42 1.26 11.90
CA LEU A 90 7.73 0.81 12.37
C LEU A 90 8.18 -0.36 11.52
N GLN A 91 9.48 -0.46 11.26
CA GLN A 91 10.07 -1.58 10.54
C GLN A 91 11.38 -2.04 11.18
N TRP A 92 11.64 -3.34 11.12
CA TRP A 92 12.89 -3.93 11.60
C TRP A 92 13.19 -5.26 10.91
N ASN A 93 14.47 -5.66 10.95
CA ASN A 93 14.85 -7.01 10.58
C ASN A 93 14.50 -7.96 11.74
N PHE A 94 13.59 -8.90 11.48
CA PHE A 94 13.28 -9.96 12.43
C PHE A 94 14.31 -11.09 12.39
N SER A 95 14.90 -11.35 11.21
CA SER A 95 16.04 -12.26 11.06
C SER A 95 16.98 -11.79 9.94
N GLN A 96 17.95 -12.61 9.54
CA GLN A 96 18.84 -12.34 8.41
C GLN A 96 18.10 -12.10 7.07
N ASN A 97 16.92 -12.71 6.88
CA ASN A 97 16.14 -12.65 5.63
C ASN A 97 14.70 -12.16 5.80
N TRP A 98 14.24 -11.96 7.04
CA TRP A 98 12.89 -11.50 7.33
C TRP A 98 12.88 -10.04 7.77
N LEU A 99 12.17 -9.20 7.02
CA LEU A 99 11.84 -7.82 7.38
C LEU A 99 10.37 -7.78 7.79
N VAL A 100 10.08 -7.17 8.93
CA VAL A 100 8.72 -6.96 9.42
C VAL A 100 8.46 -5.48 9.50
N ALA A 101 7.26 -5.08 9.11
CA ALA A 101 6.73 -3.73 9.31
C ALA A 101 5.33 -3.80 9.89
N VAL A 102 5.05 -2.93 10.86
CA VAL A 102 3.72 -2.77 11.47
C VAL A 102 3.33 -1.30 11.41
N GLY A 103 2.09 -1.04 11.03
CA GLY A 103 1.57 0.30 10.89
C GLY A 103 0.06 0.34 11.02
N CYS A 104 -0.49 1.54 10.99
CA CYS A 104 -1.93 1.74 10.95
C CYS A 104 -2.24 2.90 10.01
N LEU A 105 -2.96 2.64 8.93
CA LEU A 105 -3.39 3.66 7.99
C LEU A 105 -4.69 4.30 8.51
N PHE A 106 -4.64 5.60 8.76
CA PHE A 106 -5.80 6.39 9.13
C PHE A 106 -6.27 7.18 7.92
N THR A 107 -7.55 7.07 7.58
CA THR A 107 -8.14 7.92 6.54
C THR A 107 -8.30 9.35 7.09
N VAL A 108 -7.68 10.32 6.42
CA VAL A 108 -7.67 11.73 6.86
C VAL A 108 -8.51 12.64 5.97
N ALA A 109 -8.76 12.22 4.73
CA ALA A 109 -9.61 12.94 3.79
C ALA A 109 -10.18 11.98 2.74
N GLY A 110 -11.24 12.39 2.05
CA GLY A 110 -11.82 11.62 0.95
C GLY A 110 -13.32 11.82 0.79
N GLN A 111 -13.91 10.96 -0.03
CA GLN A 111 -15.32 10.87 -0.36
C GLN A 111 -15.73 9.39 -0.34
N ASN A 112 -16.96 9.12 0.10
CA ASN A 112 -17.62 7.80 0.05
C ASN A 112 -17.01 6.68 0.93
N ALA A 113 -15.86 6.89 1.60
CA ALA A 113 -15.21 5.91 2.47
C ALA A 113 -14.29 6.51 3.59
N THR A 114 -14.67 7.64 4.21
CA THR A 114 -13.76 8.43 5.06
C THR A 114 -13.52 7.93 6.49
N ASN A 115 -14.34 7.02 7.02
CA ASN A 115 -14.25 6.59 8.42
C ASN A 115 -13.50 5.25 8.59
N SER A 116 -12.50 5.01 7.76
CA SER A 116 -11.81 3.73 7.71
C SER A 116 -10.41 3.80 8.35
N THR A 117 -10.14 2.84 9.21
CA THR A 117 -8.84 2.61 9.86
C THR A 117 -8.36 1.22 9.47
N TYR A 118 -7.14 1.13 8.95
CA TYR A 118 -6.58 -0.13 8.43
C TYR A 118 -5.29 -0.48 9.16
N PRO A 119 -5.34 -1.36 10.18
CA PRO A 119 -4.12 -1.92 10.74
C PRO A 119 -3.39 -2.72 9.66
N ASN A 120 -2.07 -2.54 9.57
CA ASN A 120 -1.23 -3.14 8.55
C ASN A 120 -0.07 -3.91 9.21
N LEU A 121 0.08 -5.17 8.80
CA LEU A 121 1.22 -6.00 9.11
C LEU A 121 1.79 -6.49 7.78
N SER A 122 3.05 -6.14 7.51
CA SER A 122 3.77 -6.57 6.33
C SER A 122 4.98 -7.39 6.73
N VAL A 123 5.12 -8.57 6.12
CA VAL A 123 6.26 -9.46 6.32
C VAL A 123 6.88 -9.72 4.96
N PHE A 124 8.15 -9.36 4.82
CA PHE A 124 8.91 -9.52 3.59
C PHE A 124 10.02 -10.53 3.82
N TRP A 125 10.12 -11.50 2.92
CA TRP A 125 11.29 -12.33 2.79
C TRP A 125 12.18 -11.77 1.69
N MET A 126 13.41 -11.43 2.04
CA MET A 126 14.37 -10.84 1.12
C MET A 126 15.38 -11.90 0.69
N TRP A 127 15.45 -12.11 -0.63
CA TRP A 127 16.48 -12.93 -1.25
C TRP A 127 17.63 -12.05 -1.72
N ASP A 128 18.80 -12.23 -1.12
CA ASP A 128 20.06 -11.65 -1.58
C ASP A 128 21.12 -12.75 -1.66
N LYS A 129 21.98 -12.70 -2.69
CA LYS A 129 23.12 -13.62 -2.84
C LYS A 129 24.09 -13.56 -1.66
N SER A 130 24.12 -12.46 -0.91
CA SER A 130 24.92 -12.31 0.32
C SER A 130 24.24 -12.82 1.59
N GLY A 131 22.96 -13.22 1.52
CA GLY A 131 22.17 -13.67 2.67
C GLY A 131 21.86 -12.58 3.70
N LYS A 132 22.16 -11.31 3.41
CA LYS A 132 22.01 -10.22 4.36
C LYS A 132 20.91 -9.26 3.89
N ILE A 133 19.85 -9.09 4.67
CA ILE A 133 18.94 -7.95 4.47
C ILE A 133 19.77 -6.68 4.56
N THR A 134 19.96 -6.05 3.43
CA THR A 134 20.42 -4.67 3.38
C THR A 134 19.17 -3.83 3.24
N MET A 135 18.77 -3.14 4.31
CA MET A 135 17.81 -2.03 4.20
C MET A 135 18.43 -0.80 3.49
N ARG A 136 19.67 -0.95 3.01
CA ARG A 136 20.37 -0.05 2.10
C ARG A 136 19.73 -0.02 0.72
#